data_AF-A0A2V7WKI8-F1
#
_entry.id   AF-A0A2V7WKI8-F1
#
_cell.length_a   1.000
_cell.length_b   1.000
_cell.length_c   1.000
_cell.angle_alpha   90.00
_cell.angle_beta   90.00
_cell.angle_gamma   90.00
#
_symmetry.space_group_name_H-M   'P 1'
#
loop_
_entity.id
_entity.type
_entity.pdbx_description
1 polymer ?
#
loop_
_entity_poly.entity_id
_entity_poly.type
_entity_poly.pdbx_seq_one_letter_code
_entity_poly.pdbx_strand_id
1 'polypeptide(L)'
;MKNIATLLLVVVASLPLVGKSKHKEKSYEPVRITDVGQLAGRYVGINPDYVIDLNVSADGLISGRMRDFGRTAGLENIHIDGAELTAKALASDGSRLLLHGTFVNRIRNGQVAFGLMVHDADVQIDDVSLSQLFCRKE
;
A
#
# COMPACT_ATOMS: atom_id res chain seq x y z
N MET A 1 -52.60 14.36 -58.58
CA MET A 1 -51.26 14.95 -58.35
C MET A 1 -50.92 14.82 -56.88
N LYS A 2 -49.69 14.39 -56.59
CA LYS A 2 -49.00 14.13 -55.31
C LYS A 2 -49.62 14.74 -54.05
N ASN A 3 -49.69 13.95 -52.97
CA ASN A 3 -49.13 14.28 -51.64
C ASN A 3 -49.50 13.19 -50.63
N ILE A 4 -48.61 12.24 -50.39
CA ILE A 4 -48.58 11.47 -49.14
C ILE A 4 -47.15 11.56 -48.64
N ALA A 5 -46.96 12.41 -47.64
CA ALA A 5 -45.71 12.59 -46.93
C ALA A 5 -45.34 11.27 -46.24
N THR A 6 -44.22 10.69 -46.66
CA THR A 6 -43.63 9.52 -46.01
C THR A 6 -43.02 9.97 -44.69
N LEU A 7 -43.66 9.61 -43.59
CA LEU A 7 -43.19 9.83 -42.22
C LEU A 7 -41.93 8.97 -42.02
N LEU A 8 -40.74 9.58 -42.00
CA LEU A 8 -39.51 8.90 -41.60
C LEU A 8 -39.52 8.73 -40.08
N LEU A 9 -39.82 7.52 -39.62
CA LEU A 9 -39.65 7.13 -38.22
C LEU A 9 -38.17 6.75 -38.01
N VAL A 10 -37.37 7.69 -37.49
CA VAL A 10 -36.00 7.41 -37.06
C VAL A 10 -36.07 6.70 -35.72
N VAL A 11 -36.00 5.36 -35.73
CA VAL A 11 -35.75 4.57 -34.52
C VAL A 11 -34.27 4.69 -34.20
N VAL A 12 -33.92 5.61 -33.29
CA VAL A 12 -32.59 5.63 -32.68
C VAL A 12 -32.51 4.43 -31.74
N ALA A 13 -31.93 3.33 -32.22
CA ALA A 13 -31.54 2.23 -31.37
C ALA A 13 -30.46 2.74 -30.40
N SER A 14 -30.85 3.12 -29.19
CA SER A 14 -29.94 3.34 -28.07
C SER A 14 -29.33 1.99 -27.70
N LEU A 15 -28.23 1.61 -28.35
CA LEU A 15 -27.34 0.58 -27.82
C LEU A 15 -26.92 1.06 -26.42
N PRO A 16 -27.20 0.30 -25.34
CA PRO A 16 -26.52 0.57 -24.09
C PRO A 16 -25.03 0.41 -24.41
N LEU A 17 -24.26 1.49 -24.25
CA LEU A 17 -22.82 1.37 -24.17
C LEU A 17 -22.56 0.37 -23.05
N VAL A 18 -22.27 -0.87 -23.42
CA VAL A 18 -21.69 -1.86 -22.52
C VAL A 18 -20.28 -1.33 -22.27
N GLY A 19 -20.20 -0.34 -21.38
CA GLY A 19 -18.95 0.11 -20.82
C GLY A 19 -18.32 -1.14 -20.22
N LYS A 20 -17.23 -1.60 -20.83
CA LYS A 20 -16.42 -2.69 -20.27
C LYS A 20 -15.97 -2.21 -18.90
N SER A 21 -16.70 -2.59 -17.86
CA SER A 21 -16.33 -2.40 -16.47
C SER A 21 -15.02 -3.16 -16.27
N LYS A 22 -13.89 -2.45 -16.30
CA LYS A 22 -12.61 -3.00 -15.87
C LYS A 22 -12.69 -3.14 -14.37
N HIS A 23 -13.07 -4.32 -13.90
CA HIS A 23 -12.98 -4.65 -12.49
C HIS A 23 -11.49 -4.73 -12.13
N LYS A 24 -11.01 -3.77 -11.34
CA LYS A 24 -9.64 -3.79 -10.81
C LYS A 24 -9.67 -4.67 -9.57
N GLU A 25 -9.13 -5.86 -9.66
CA GLU A 25 -8.91 -6.71 -8.50
C GLU A 25 -7.74 -6.16 -7.70
N LYS A 26 -7.97 -5.93 -6.41
CA LYS A 26 -6.95 -5.52 -5.45
C LYS A 26 -7.27 -6.12 -4.09
N SER A 27 -6.41 -7.00 -3.61
CA SER A 27 -6.52 -7.61 -2.28
C SER A 27 -5.17 -7.59 -1.56
N TYR A 28 -5.23 -7.79 -0.25
CA TYR A 28 -4.07 -7.85 0.64
C TYR A 28 -4.24 -9.08 1.52
N GLU A 29 -3.29 -10.01 1.41
CA GLU A 29 -3.31 -11.25 2.19
C GLU A 29 -2.20 -11.20 3.24
N PRO A 30 -2.51 -11.29 4.54
CA PRO A 30 -1.50 -11.33 5.60
C PRO A 30 -0.54 -12.50 5.43
N VAL A 31 0.75 -12.24 5.63
CA VAL A 31 1.84 -13.21 5.52
C VAL A 31 2.45 -13.42 6.89
N ARG A 32 2.22 -14.61 7.46
CA ARG A 32 2.83 -14.98 8.74
C ARG A 32 4.34 -15.15 8.57
N ILE A 33 5.10 -14.45 9.40
CA ILE A 33 6.56 -14.52 9.42
C ILE A 33 6.98 -15.69 10.28
N THR A 34 7.68 -16.64 9.66
CA THR A 34 8.25 -17.83 10.32
C THR A 34 9.77 -17.79 10.42
N ASP A 35 10.41 -17.00 9.54
CA ASP A 35 11.84 -16.72 9.53
C ASP A 35 12.04 -15.20 9.49
N VAL A 36 12.72 -14.64 10.48
CA VAL A 36 12.97 -13.20 10.55
C VAL A 36 13.99 -12.74 9.51
N GLY A 37 14.88 -13.61 9.02
CA GLY A 37 15.86 -13.28 7.99
C GLY A 37 15.22 -12.77 6.70
N GLN A 38 14.00 -13.23 6.39
CA GLN A 38 13.25 -12.78 5.22
C GLN A 38 12.75 -11.34 5.33
N LEU A 39 12.77 -10.74 6.53
CA LEU A 39 12.30 -9.36 6.74
C LEU A 39 13.32 -8.32 6.31
N ALA A 40 14.61 -8.66 6.29
CA ALA A 40 15.67 -7.74 5.89
C ALA A 40 15.42 -7.20 4.49
N GLY A 41 15.52 -5.88 4.34
CA GLY A 41 15.31 -5.18 3.08
C GLY A 41 14.68 -3.80 3.26
N ARG A 42 14.49 -3.16 2.11
CA ARG A 42 13.93 -1.82 1.99
C ARG A 42 12.46 -1.91 1.57
N TYR A 43 11.59 -1.23 2.27
CA TYR A 43 10.15 -1.17 2.01
C TYR A 43 9.79 0.26 1.61
N VAL A 44 9.26 0.43 0.40
CA VAL A 44 9.01 1.76 -0.19
C VAL A 44 7.52 1.95 -0.43
N GLY A 45 6.98 3.04 0.11
CA GLY A 45 5.59 3.46 -0.06
C GLY A 45 5.27 3.91 -1.48
N ILE A 46 4.05 4.39 -1.70
CA ILE A 46 3.67 5.01 -2.98
C ILE A 46 4.44 6.32 -3.23
N ASN A 47 4.77 7.04 -2.15
CA ASN A 47 5.71 8.14 -2.19
C ASN A 47 7.11 7.58 -1.87
N PRO A 48 8.13 7.82 -2.74
CA PRO A 48 9.47 7.30 -2.54
C PRO A 48 10.19 7.88 -1.31
N ASP A 49 9.67 8.95 -0.71
CA ASP A 49 10.19 9.53 0.53
C ASP A 49 9.69 8.80 1.78
N TYR A 50 8.64 7.97 1.67
CA TYR A 50 8.18 7.09 2.74
C TYR A 50 8.87 5.73 2.62
N VAL A 51 9.84 5.47 3.50
CA VAL A 51 10.71 4.31 3.42
C VAL A 51 10.91 3.69 4.79
N ILE A 52 10.85 2.37 4.86
CA ILE A 52 11.25 1.60 6.04
C ILE A 52 12.39 0.66 5.63
N ASP A 53 13.56 0.84 6.21
CA ASP A 53 14.70 -0.05 6.03
C ASP A 53 14.80 -0.97 7.25
N LEU A 54 14.65 -2.28 7.05
CA LEU A 54 14.81 -3.31 8.09
C LEU A 54 16.11 -4.08 7.86
N ASN A 55 16.88 -4.28 8.93
CA ASN A 55 18.08 -5.09 8.96
C ASN A 55 17.90 -6.19 10.01
N VAL A 56 18.41 -7.38 9.69
CA VAL A 56 18.38 -8.53 10.59
C VAL A 56 19.80 -9.06 10.68
N SER A 57 20.34 -9.08 11.89
CA SER A 57 21.69 -9.62 12.15
C SER A 57 21.68 -11.14 12.21
N ALA A 58 22.87 -11.74 12.22
CA ALA A 58 23.03 -13.19 12.21
C ALA A 58 22.44 -13.91 13.45
N ASP A 59 22.31 -13.19 14.56
CA ASP A 59 21.66 -13.63 15.80
C ASP A 59 20.14 -13.38 15.82
N GLY A 60 19.57 -12.87 14.72
CA GLY A 60 18.14 -12.64 14.57
C GLY A 60 17.64 -11.32 15.18
N LEU A 61 18.53 -10.44 15.65
CA LEU A 61 18.13 -9.12 16.13
C LEU A 61 17.69 -8.23 14.96
N ILE A 62 16.49 -7.66 15.09
CA ILE A 62 15.92 -6.76 14.09
C ILE A 62 16.24 -5.32 14.49
N SER A 63 16.76 -4.57 13.53
CA SER A 63 16.95 -3.12 13.64
C SER A 63 16.39 -2.44 12.40
N GLY A 64 16.11 -1.14 12.48
CA GLY A 64 15.60 -0.46 11.30
C GLY A 64 15.59 1.05 11.42
N ARG A 65 15.28 1.69 10.30
CA ARG A 65 15.06 3.13 10.20
C ARG A 65 13.83 3.38 9.36
N MET A 66 13.12 4.45 9.69
CA MET A 66 12.03 4.97 8.90
C MET A 66 12.41 6.36 8.39
N ARG A 67 12.08 6.65 7.14
CA ARG A 67 12.09 7.99 6.57
C ARG A 67 10.68 8.34 6.17
N ASP A 68 10.27 9.55 6.53
CA ASP A 68 8.94 10.08 6.29
C ASP A 68 9.05 11.59 6.01
N PHE A 69 8.86 12.00 4.75
CA PHE A 69 8.89 13.39 4.26
C PHE A 69 9.99 14.28 4.89
N GLY A 70 11.25 13.84 4.78
CA GLY A 70 12.42 14.57 5.28
C GLY A 70 12.73 14.35 6.76
N ARG A 71 11.87 13.65 7.51
CA ARG A 71 12.17 13.16 8.86
C ARG A 71 12.78 11.77 8.76
N THR A 72 13.77 11.50 9.61
CA THR A 72 14.35 10.16 9.77
C THR A 72 14.24 9.75 11.23
N ALA A 73 13.76 8.55 11.47
CA ALA A 73 13.60 7.97 12.80
C ALA A 73 14.28 6.60 12.89
N GLY A 74 14.94 6.34 14.01
CA GLY A 74 15.39 4.99 14.36
C GLY A 74 14.21 4.16 14.85
N LEU A 75 14.15 2.89 14.47
CA LEU A 75 13.15 1.95 14.96
C LEU A 75 13.73 1.19 16.17
N GLU A 76 13.01 1.26 17.29
CA GLU A 76 13.35 0.60 18.55
C GLU A 76 12.26 -0.37 18.98
N ASN A 77 12.64 -1.38 19.78
CA ASN A 77 11.72 -2.38 20.32
C ASN A 77 10.85 -3.03 19.24
N ILE A 78 11.47 -3.40 18.12
CA ILE A 78 10.77 -4.03 16.99
C ILE A 78 10.28 -5.41 17.46
N HIS A 79 8.98 -5.63 17.36
CA HIS A 79 8.33 -6.87 17.73
C HIS A 79 7.50 -7.40 16.57
N ILE A 80 7.64 -8.71 16.30
CA ILE A 80 6.92 -9.42 15.27
C ILE A 80 6.01 -10.46 15.93
N ASP A 81 4.71 -10.36 15.68
CA ASP A 81 3.72 -11.36 16.10
C ASP A 81 2.92 -11.86 14.90
N GLY A 82 3.27 -13.07 14.44
CA GLY A 82 2.68 -13.63 13.24
C GLY A 82 2.99 -12.79 12.00
N ALA A 83 2.00 -12.05 11.49
CA ALA A 83 2.16 -11.13 10.37
C ALA A 83 2.35 -9.67 10.81
N GLU A 84 2.14 -9.37 12.09
CA GLU A 84 2.16 -8.01 12.63
C GLU A 84 3.57 -7.59 12.99
N LEU A 85 3.90 -6.33 12.70
CA LEU A 85 5.10 -5.61 13.11
C LEU A 85 4.67 -4.41 13.95
N THR A 86 5.31 -4.25 15.10
CA THR A 86 5.21 -3.03 15.91
C THR A 86 6.61 -2.54 16.26
N ALA A 87 6.81 -1.22 16.26
CA ALA A 87 8.06 -0.61 16.64
C ALA A 87 7.85 0.83 17.13
N LYS A 88 8.76 1.35 17.95
CA LYS A 88 8.81 2.77 18.29
C LYS A 88 9.74 3.48 17.32
N ALA A 89 9.23 4.48 16.62
CA ALA A 89 10.03 5.36 15.77
C ALA A 89 10.46 6.59 16.60
N LEU A 90 11.77 6.72 16.83
CA LEU A 90 12.38 7.84 17.55
C LEU A 90 13.11 8.75 16.55
N ALA A 91 12.59 9.96 16.35
CA ALA A 91 13.22 10.95 15.49
C ALA A 91 14.30 11.75 16.23
N SER A 92 15.16 12.43 15.46
CA SER A 92 16.30 13.20 16.01
C SER A 92 15.88 14.40 16.86
N ASP A 93 14.66 14.92 16.65
CA ASP A 93 14.06 16.00 17.44
C ASP A 93 13.46 15.51 18.78
N GLY A 94 13.57 14.21 19.07
CA GLY A 94 13.02 13.57 20.27
C GLY A 94 11.54 13.19 20.15
N SER A 95 10.89 13.47 19.03
CA SER A 95 9.52 13.01 18.78
C SER A 95 9.46 11.48 18.69
N ARG A 96 8.34 10.93 19.17
CA ARG A 96 8.09 9.50 19.24
C ARG A 96 6.80 9.18 18.51
N LEU A 97 6.88 8.23 17.59
CA LEU A 97 5.75 7.69 16.86
C LEU A 97 5.72 6.17 17.05
N LEU A 98 4.54 5.58 16.93
CA LEU A 98 4.40 4.13 16.86
C LEU A 98 4.32 3.74 15.39
N LEU A 99 5.19 2.84 14.96
CA LEU A 99 5.04 2.14 13.70
C LEU A 99 4.24 0.86 13.97
N HIS A 100 3.10 0.72 13.31
CA HIS A 100 2.31 -0.50 13.28
C HIS A 100 2.08 -0.92 11.83
N GLY A 101 2.28 -2.18 11.50
CA GLY A 101 1.98 -2.68 10.17
C GLY A 101 1.85 -4.19 10.08
N THR A 102 1.17 -4.67 9.04
CA THR A 102 1.03 -6.09 8.73
C THR A 102 1.84 -6.44 7.49
N PHE A 103 2.64 -7.49 7.54
CA PHE A 103 3.26 -8.06 6.33
C PHE A 103 2.19 -8.68 5.45
N VAL A 104 2.14 -8.28 4.17
CA VAL A 104 1.09 -8.70 3.25
C VAL A 104 1.64 -9.00 1.87
N ASN A 105 0.97 -9.92 1.17
CA ASN A 105 1.00 -10.03 -0.27
C ASN A 105 -0.10 -9.14 -0.86
N ARG A 106 0.29 -8.09 -1.57
CA ARG A 106 -0.65 -7.29 -2.37
C ARG A 106 -0.85 -8.00 -3.71
N ILE A 107 -2.09 -8.42 -3.98
CA ILE A 107 -2.49 -8.99 -5.26
C ILE A 107 -3.20 -7.89 -6.05
N ARG A 108 -2.72 -7.61 -7.26
CA ARG A 108 -3.34 -6.63 -8.16
C ARG A 108 -3.37 -7.19 -9.58
N ASN A 109 -4.57 -7.51 -10.08
CA ASN A 109 -4.76 -8.14 -11.40
C ASN A 109 -3.82 -9.36 -11.61
N GLY A 110 -3.76 -10.26 -10.64
CA GLY A 110 -2.88 -11.45 -10.66
C GLY A 110 -1.39 -11.20 -10.35
N GLN A 111 -0.95 -9.95 -10.23
CA GLN A 111 0.43 -9.64 -9.83
C GLN A 111 0.55 -9.60 -8.31
N VAL A 112 1.48 -10.37 -7.76
CA VAL A 112 1.78 -10.40 -6.32
C VAL A 112 2.97 -9.51 -6.02
N ALA A 113 2.86 -8.68 -4.98
CA ALA A 113 3.96 -7.92 -4.42
C ALA A 113 3.96 -8.07 -2.90
N PHE A 114 5.06 -8.59 -2.35
CA PHE A 114 5.27 -8.64 -0.91
C PHE A 114 5.63 -7.25 -0.36
N GLY A 115 5.19 -6.96 0.85
CA GLY A 115 5.51 -5.71 1.52
C GLY A 115 4.90 -5.60 2.91
N LEU A 116 4.98 -4.39 3.46
CA LEU A 116 4.43 -4.03 4.75
C LEU A 116 3.25 -3.08 4.52
N MET A 117 2.07 -3.44 4.99
CA MET A 117 0.94 -2.51 5.11
C MET A 117 1.13 -1.72 6.40
N VAL A 118 1.56 -0.47 6.31
CA VAL A 118 1.66 0.42 7.46
C VAL A 118 0.27 0.96 7.80
N HIS A 119 -0.07 0.92 9.08
CA HIS A 119 -1.30 1.48 9.65
C HIS A 119 -1.00 2.82 10.29
N ASP A 120 -2.00 3.70 10.30
CA ASP A 120 -1.94 5.03 10.92
C ASP A 120 -0.76 5.87 10.43
N ALA A 121 -0.38 5.71 9.16
CA ALA A 121 0.81 6.32 8.58
C ALA A 121 0.77 7.87 8.54
N ASP A 122 -0.40 8.49 8.79
CA ASP A 122 -0.70 9.93 8.67
C ASP A 122 -0.01 10.60 7.47
N VAL A 123 -0.04 9.91 6.33
CA VAL A 123 0.60 10.38 5.10
C VAL A 123 -0.41 11.21 4.30
N GLN A 124 -0.06 12.46 4.04
CA GLN A 124 -0.78 13.32 3.11
C GLN A 124 -0.18 13.23 1.71
N ILE A 125 -1.01 12.90 0.73
CA ILE A 125 -0.67 12.97 -0.69
C ILE A 125 -1.75 13.81 -1.36
N ASP A 126 -1.35 14.98 -1.86
CA ASP A 126 -2.27 16.02 -2.34
C ASP A 126 -3.35 16.33 -1.27
N ASP A 127 -4.64 16.22 -1.60
CA ASP A 127 -5.76 16.44 -0.69
C ASP A 127 -6.25 15.16 0.02
N VAL A 128 -5.48 14.07 -0.03
CA VAL A 128 -5.87 12.76 0.53
C VAL A 128 -4.97 12.38 1.71
N SER A 129 -5.58 12.14 2.87
CA SER A 129 -4.92 11.46 4.00
C SER A 129 -5.07 9.95 3.86
N LEU A 130 -3.96 9.24 3.99
CA LEU A 130 -3.90 7.78 3.94
C LEU A 130 -3.73 7.22 5.36
N SER A 131 -4.77 6.56 5.86
CA SER A 131 -4.69 5.78 7.12
C SER A 131 -3.95 4.45 6.96
N GLN A 132 -3.78 3.99 5.71
CA GLN A 132 -3.05 2.76 5.39
C GLN A 132 -2.16 2.97 4.18
N LEU A 133 -0.91 2.53 4.30
CA LEU A 133 0.11 2.68 3.27
C LEU A 133 0.82 1.36 3.01
N PHE A 134 0.61 0.80 1.82
CA PHE A 134 1.38 -0.37 1.39
C PHE A 134 2.78 0.04 0.94
N CYS A 135 3.79 -0.42 1.67
CA CYS A 135 5.20 -0.26 1.36
C CYS A 135 5.74 -1.56 0.75
N ARG A 136 6.05 -1.55 -0.54
CA ARG A 136 6.56 -2.73 -1.27
C ARG A 136 8.00 -3.01 -0.85
N LYS A 137 8.34 -4.28 -0.61
CA LYS A 137 9.73 -4.71 -0.45
C LYS A 137 10.47 -4.66 -1.80
N GLU A 138 11.61 -4.00 -1.85
CA GLU A 138 12.51 -3.95 -3.02
C GLU A 138 13.48 -5.13 -3.09
#